data_AF-A0A7W2AH60-F1
#
_entry.id   AF-A0A7W2AH60-F1
#
_cell.length_a   1.000
_cell.length_b   1.000
_cell.length_c   1.000
_cell.angle_alpha   90.00
_cell.angle_beta   90.00
_cell.angle_gamma   90.00
#
_symmetry.space_group_name_H-M   'P 1'
#
loop_
_entity.id
_entity.type
_entity.pdbx_description
1 polymer ?
#
loop_
_entity_poly.entity_id
_entity_poly.type
_entity_poly.pdbx_seq_one_letter_code
_entity_poly.pdbx_strand_id
1 'polypeptide(L)'
;MALIPLPDKITIKKATGVDSWGKPIYGEEIDYNCRIEEGSQQIVDQHGNTIMTTFKIFLEGAVDVQYVDKISFTNELNQTVERSPAKIQLIKFIDGTAVLTVVFAQ
;
A
#
# COMPACT_ATOMS: atom_id res chain seq x y z
N MET A 1 -5.58 8.40 17.81
CA MET A 1 -6.98 8.63 17.44
C MET A 1 -6.95 8.79 15.94
N ALA A 2 -7.51 7.84 15.21
CA ALA A 2 -7.37 7.81 13.76
C ALA A 2 -8.04 9.04 13.15
N LEU A 3 -7.31 9.75 12.29
CA LEU A 3 -7.79 10.96 11.59
C LEU A 3 -8.96 10.63 10.65
N ILE A 4 -9.03 9.38 10.19
CA ILE A 4 -10.07 8.81 9.33
C ILE A 4 -10.51 7.46 9.91
N PRO A 5 -11.75 7.01 9.66
CA PRO A 5 -12.15 5.66 10.01
C PRO A 5 -11.40 4.64 9.14
N LEU A 6 -10.86 3.61 9.78
CA LEU A 6 -10.08 2.52 9.17
C LEU A 6 -10.84 1.19 9.38
N PRO A 7 -11.89 0.91 8.60
CA PRO A 7 -12.71 -0.28 8.79
C PRO A 7 -12.03 -1.56 8.29
N ASP A 8 -11.04 -1.43 7.41
CA ASP A 8 -10.46 -2.55 6.66
C ASP A 8 -9.13 -2.99 7.26
N LYS A 9 -8.66 -4.17 6.83
CA LYS A 9 -7.35 -4.70 7.16
C LYS A 9 -6.60 -5.11 5.91
N ILE A 10 -5.32 -4.78 5.86
CA ILE A 10 -4.38 -5.28 4.87
C ILE A 10 -3.26 -6.05 5.56
N THR A 11 -2.68 -6.99 4.83
CA THR A 11 -1.46 -7.69 5.19
C THR A 11 -0.36 -7.28 4.22
N ILE A 12 0.71 -6.67 4.72
CA ILE A 12 1.89 -6.32 3.94
C ILE A 12 2.91 -7.44 4.10
N LYS A 13 3.30 -8.05 2.99
CA LYS A 13 4.37 -9.05 2.93
C LYS A 13 5.67 -8.37 2.51
N LYS A 14 6.61 -8.26 3.44
CA LYS A 14 7.91 -7.61 3.23
C LYS A 14 8.82 -8.45 2.35
N ALA A 15 9.43 -7.83 1.35
CA ALA A 15 10.47 -8.50 0.56
C ALA A 15 11.76 -8.60 1.38
N THR A 16 12.17 -9.81 1.76
CA THR A 16 13.36 -10.05 2.58
C THR A 16 14.61 -10.35 1.75
N GLY A 17 14.47 -10.49 0.44
CA GLY A 17 15.59 -10.78 -0.46
C GLY A 17 15.13 -11.20 -1.85
N VAL A 18 16.05 -11.75 -2.62
CA VAL A 18 15.82 -12.20 -3.99
C VAL A 18 16.28 -13.65 -4.10
N ASP A 19 15.50 -14.49 -4.78
CA ASP A 19 15.86 -15.88 -5.08
C ASP A 19 16.98 -15.96 -6.14
N SER A 20 17.49 -17.18 -6.37
CA SER A 20 18.53 -17.44 -7.37
C SER A 20 18.11 -17.09 -8.82
N TRP A 21 16.84 -16.77 -9.06
CA TRP A 21 16.25 -16.40 -10.34
C TRP A 21 15.79 -14.94 -10.39
N GLY A 22 16.17 -14.11 -9.43
CA GLY A 22 15.83 -12.69 -9.44
C GLY A 22 14.42 -12.37 -8.92
N LYS A 23 13.69 -13.33 -8.34
CA LYS A 23 12.34 -13.10 -7.80
C LYS A 23 12.39 -12.68 -6.33
N PRO A 24 11.59 -11.71 -5.89
CA PRO A 24 11.52 -11.32 -4.49
C PRO A 24 11.01 -12.50 -3.63
N ILE A 25 11.73 -12.77 -2.54
CA ILE A 25 11.30 -13.66 -1.47
C ILE A 25 10.59 -12.81 -0.45
N TYR A 26 9.33 -13.15 -0.16
CA TYR A 26 8.53 -12.48 0.85
C TYR A 26 8.70 -13.21 2.18
N GLY A 27 8.97 -12.45 3.25
CA GLY A 27 9.18 -12.99 4.58
C GLY A 27 8.08 -12.52 5.53
N GLU A 28 8.36 -11.43 6.25
CA GLU A 28 7.50 -10.93 7.31
C GLU A 28 6.14 -10.44 6.79
N GLU A 29 5.07 -10.94 7.40
CA GLU A 29 3.70 -10.49 7.16
C GLU A 29 3.26 -9.58 8.30
N ILE A 30 2.89 -8.34 7.98
CA ILE A 30 2.47 -7.34 8.96
C ILE A 30 1.06 -6.87 8.63
N ASP A 31 0.16 -7.04 9.59
CA ASP A 31 -1.22 -6.60 9.48
C ASP A 31 -1.39 -5.15 9.90
N TYR A 32 -2.05 -4.35 9.06
CA TYR A 32 -2.38 -2.96 9.33
C TYR A 32 -3.87 -2.73 9.19
N ASN A 33 -4.43 -1.95 10.11
CA ASN A 33 -5.76 -1.36 9.92
C ASN A 33 -5.62 -0.25 8.87
N CYS A 34 -6.54 -0.23 7.92
CA CYS A 34 -6.49 0.68 6.78
C CYS A 34 -7.91 1.06 6.33
N ARG A 35 -7.97 1.95 5.36
CA ARG A 35 -9.17 2.18 4.55
C ARG A 35 -8.81 1.95 3.10
N ILE A 36 -9.60 1.15 2.42
CA ILE A 36 -9.40 0.83 1.00
C ILE A 36 -10.46 1.57 0.18
N GLU A 37 -10.02 2.31 -0.83
CA GLU A 37 -10.88 2.90 -1.84
C GLU A 37 -10.60 2.20 -3.18
N GLU A 38 -11.59 1.45 -3.66
CA GLU A 38 -11.57 0.84 -4.98
C GLU A 38 -12.02 1.87 -6.02
N GLY A 39 -11.19 2.09 -7.03
CA GLY A 39 -11.49 3.05 -8.08
C GLY A 39 -10.36 3.15 -9.09
N SER A 40 -10.75 3.15 -10.36
CA SER A 40 -9.85 3.41 -11.47
C SER A 40 -9.39 4.86 -11.48
N GLN A 41 -8.13 5.11 -11.14
CA GLN A 41 -7.55 6.44 -11.13
C GLN A 41 -6.29 6.48 -11.99
N GLN A 42 -6.13 7.57 -12.74
CA GLN A 42 -4.91 7.84 -13.48
C GLN A 42 -3.94 8.57 -12.55
N ILE A 43 -2.81 7.93 -12.25
CA ILE A 43 -1.75 8.51 -11.41
C ILE A 43 -0.44 8.57 -12.19
N VAL A 44 0.42 9.50 -11.78
CA VAL A 44 1.80 9.58 -12.26
C VAL A 44 2.70 8.83 -11.29
N ASP A 45 3.37 7.81 -11.79
CA ASP A 45 4.36 6.98 -11.09
C ASP A 45 5.65 7.78 -10.79
N GLN A 46 6.53 7.24 -9.94
CA GLN A 46 7.83 7.81 -9.58
C GLN A 46 8.73 8.09 -10.80
N HIS A 47 8.54 7.35 -11.90
CA HIS A 47 9.27 7.55 -13.16
C HIS A 47 8.64 8.58 -14.10
N GLY A 48 7.55 9.25 -13.69
CA GLY A 48 6.82 10.22 -14.53
C GLY A 48 5.85 9.56 -15.51
N ASN A 49 5.70 8.24 -15.47
CA ASN A 49 4.78 7.50 -16.32
C ASN A 49 3.35 7.63 -15.80
N THR A 50 2.42 7.80 -16.73
CA THR A 50 0.99 7.71 -16.43
C THR A 50 0.59 6.25 -16.34
N ILE A 51 0.13 5.84 -15.16
CA ILE A 51 -0.36 4.48 -14.89
C ILE A 51 -1.78 4.54 -14.36
N MET A 52 -2.52 3.45 -14.56
CA MET A 52 -3.89 3.31 -14.07
C MET A 52 -3.84 2.43 -12.82
N THR A 53 -4.19 3.00 -11.68
CA THR A 53 -4.29 2.28 -10.40
C THR A 53 -5.74 1.95 -10.12
N THR A 54 -5.99 0.79 -9.52
CA THR A 54 -7.35 0.35 -9.16
C THR A 54 -7.64 0.50 -7.68
N PHE A 55 -6.59 0.55 -6.86
CA PHE A 55 -6.73 0.61 -5.41
C PHE A 55 -5.96 1.79 -4.84
N LYS A 56 -6.59 2.47 -3.87
CA LYS A 56 -5.98 3.49 -3.04
C LYS A 56 -6.18 3.12 -1.58
N ILE A 57 -5.07 2.97 -0.86
CA ILE A 57 -5.06 2.45 0.49
C ILE A 57 -4.52 3.54 1.42
N PHE A 58 -5.25 3.79 2.51
CA PHE A 58 -4.87 4.75 3.53
C PHE A 58 -4.47 4.02 4.80
N LEU A 59 -3.26 4.32 5.29
CA LEU A 59 -2.68 3.74 6.50
C LEU A 59 -2.40 4.85 7.52
N GLU A 60 -2.61 4.57 8.80
CA GLU A 60 -2.32 5.51 9.89
C GLU A 60 -0.82 5.58 10.19
N GLY A 61 -0.32 6.81 10.33
CA GLY A 61 1.07 7.09 10.67
C GLY A 61 2.04 6.88 9.50
N ALA A 62 3.33 6.80 9.83
CA ALA A 62 4.39 6.46 8.90
C ALA A 62 4.57 4.94 8.86
N VAL A 63 3.82 4.29 7.97
CA VAL A 63 4.04 2.85 7.70
C VAL A 63 5.19 2.69 6.72
N ASP A 64 6.15 1.85 7.08
CA ASP A 64 7.21 1.42 6.18
C ASP A 64 6.61 0.50 5.11
N VAL A 65 6.58 0.96 3.86
CA VAL A 65 6.11 0.21 2.69
C VAL A 65 7.11 0.46 1.57
N GLN A 66 7.53 -0.60 0.89
CA GLN A 66 8.47 -0.53 -0.22
C GLN A 66 7.81 -0.98 -1.52
N TYR A 67 8.30 -0.50 -2.66
CA TYR A 67 7.78 -0.88 -3.99
C TYR A 67 7.94 -2.36 -4.34
N VAL A 68 8.84 -3.05 -3.63
CA VAL A 68 9.06 -4.51 -3.77
C VAL A 68 8.16 -5.33 -2.86
N ASP A 69 7.45 -4.70 -1.94
CA ASP A 69 6.53 -5.39 -1.02
C ASP A 69 5.26 -5.82 -1.76
N LYS A 70 4.56 -6.79 -1.18
CA LYS A 70 3.23 -7.20 -1.63
C LYS A 70 2.18 -6.79 -0.63
N ILE A 71 1.07 -6.27 -1.12
CA ILE A 71 -0.10 -5.94 -0.31
C ILE A 71 -1.18 -6.97 -0.62
N SER A 72 -1.66 -7.64 0.43
CA SER A 72 -2.76 -8.60 0.38
C SER A 72 -3.93 -8.07 1.18
N PHE A 73 -5.13 -8.08 0.59
CA PHE A 73 -6.36 -7.71 1.29
C PHE A 73 -7.56 -8.47 0.74
N THR A 74 -8.65 -8.48 1.50
CA THR A 74 -9.93 -9.05 1.07
C THR A 74 -10.81 -7.91 0.57
N ASN A 75 -11.26 -7.99 -0.67
CA ASN A 75 -12.17 -7.00 -1.26
C ASN A 75 -13.62 -7.19 -0.80
N GLU A 76 -14.52 -6.29 -1.22
CA GLU A 76 -15.96 -6.37 -0.89
C GLU A 76 -16.65 -7.64 -1.44
N LEU A 77 -16.05 -8.31 -2.41
CA LEU A 77 -16.51 -9.56 -3.00
C LEU A 77 -15.97 -10.80 -2.28
N ASN A 78 -15.32 -10.64 -1.12
CA ASN A 78 -14.65 -11.71 -0.35
C ASN A 78 -13.54 -12.44 -1.13
N GLN A 79 -12.89 -11.76 -2.07
CA GLN A 79 -11.75 -12.29 -2.82
C GLN A 79 -10.45 -11.73 -2.23
N THR A 80 -9.47 -12.61 -2.00
CA THR A 80 -8.12 -12.20 -1.63
C THR A 80 -7.40 -11.66 -2.85
N VAL A 81 -7.02 -10.38 -2.80
CA VAL A 81 -6.34 -9.66 -3.86
C VAL A 81 -4.92 -9.35 -3.41
N GLU A 82 -3.94 -9.83 -4.18
CA GLU A 82 -2.52 -9.45 -4.01
C GLU A 82 -2.11 -8.42 -5.07
N ARG A 83 -1.53 -7.31 -4.64
CA ARG A 83 -1.12 -6.20 -5.51
C ARG A 83 0.24 -5.63 -5.10
N SER A 84 0.91 -4.99 -6.04
CA SER A 84 2.19 -4.32 -5.81
C SER A 84 1.99 -2.81 -5.66
N PRO A 85 2.72 -2.14 -4.75
CA PRO A 85 2.68 -0.69 -4.64
C PRO A 85 3.19 -0.02 -5.93
N ALA A 86 2.37 0.85 -6.49
CA ALA A 86 2.73 1.66 -7.65
C ALA A 86 3.19 3.06 -7.25
N LYS A 87 2.59 3.63 -6.20
CA LYS A 87 2.99 4.95 -5.68
C LYS A 87 2.77 5.01 -4.18
N ILE A 88 3.72 5.61 -3.48
CA ILE A 88 3.69 5.77 -2.02
C ILE A 88 3.79 7.26 -1.72
N GLN A 89 2.86 7.79 -0.92
CA GLN A 89 2.84 9.18 -0.51
C GLN A 89 2.71 9.26 1.01
N LEU A 90 3.57 10.05 1.64
CA LEU A 90 3.48 10.36 3.06
C LEU A 90 2.78 11.71 3.23
N ILE A 91 1.63 11.73 3.89
CA ILE A 91 0.93 12.95 4.26
C ILE A 91 1.42 13.36 5.64
N LYS A 92 1.94 14.58 5.73
CA LYS A 92 2.46 15.18 6.95
C LYS A 92 1.57 16.35 7.40
N PHE A 93 1.46 16.55 8.70
CA PHE A 93 0.92 17.79 9.26
C PHE A 93 1.89 18.95 9.04
N ILE A 94 1.41 20.17 9.29
CA ILE A 94 2.20 21.40 9.14
C ILE A 94 3.42 21.45 10.08
N ASP A 95 3.38 20.70 11.18
CA ASP A 95 4.48 20.51 12.13
C ASP A 95 5.54 19.50 11.64
N GLY A 96 5.30 18.82 10.51
CA GLY A 96 6.18 17.81 9.94
C GLY A 96 5.90 16.37 10.41
N THR A 97 4.95 16.16 11.33
CA THR A 97 4.58 14.83 11.82
C THR A 97 3.88 14.04 10.72
N ALA A 98 4.34 12.81 10.46
CA ALA A 98 3.72 11.92 9.48
C ALA A 98 2.43 11.33 10.03
N VAL A 99 1.32 11.55 9.32
CA VAL A 99 -0.03 11.26 9.80
C VAL A 99 -0.66 10.10 9.07
N LEU A 100 -0.42 10.02 7.76
CA LEU A 100 -1.00 9.00 6.90
C LEU A 100 0.03 8.59 5.85
N THR A 101 0.09 7.29 5.59
CA THR A 101 0.73 6.74 4.38
C THR A 101 -0.37 6.38 3.39
N VAL A 102 -0.33 6.98 2.20
CA VAL A 102 -1.23 6.64 1.09
C VAL A 102 -0.47 5.80 0.09
N VAL A 103 -0.98 4.60 -0.17
CA VAL A 103 -0.41 3.67 -1.14
C VAL A 103 -1.40 3.46 -2.28
N PHE A 104 -0.93 3.65 -3.51
CA PHE A 104 -1.67 3.30 -4.71
C PHE A 104 -1.15 1.96 -5.20
N ALA A 105 -2.04 0.99 -5.42
CA ALA A 105 -1.68 -0.38 -5.79
C ALA A 105 -2.33 -0.79 -7.11
N GLN A 106 -1.55 -1.50 -7.93
CA GLN A 106 -1.93 -2.03 -9.25
C GLN A 106 -1.62 -3.52 -9.38
#